data_AF-A0AA35R1H0-F1
#
_entry.id   AF-A0AA35R1H0-F1
#
_cell.length_a   1.000
_cell.length_b   1.000
_cell.length_c   1.000
_cell.angle_alpha   90.00
_cell.angle_beta   90.00
_cell.angle_gamma   90.00
#
_symmetry.space_group_name_H-M   'P 1'
#
loop_
_entity.id
_entity.type
_entity.pdbx_description
1 polymer ?
#
loop_
_entity_poly.entity_id
_entity_poly.type
_entity_poly.pdbx_seq_one_letter_code
_entity_poly.pdbx_strand_id
1 'polypeptide(L)'
;MGMTLTKVGALGAFFSADPEAVDHEIALINGRPSLEDPHWIQQISMRVDSLDDLRDFKRRIQAHGYQLDRIVTHASAIGCYFRDPENNPTEVFWLTGYQSWAQMASQ
;
A
#
# COMPACT_ATOMS: atom_id res chain seq x y z
N MET A 1 -8.26 18.48 -4.46
CA MET A 1 -8.24 17.41 -3.45
C MET A 1 -7.82 17.91 -2.07
N GLY A 2 -7.04 18.99 -1.93
CA GLY A 2 -6.73 19.56 -0.61
C GLY A 2 -5.72 18.76 0.22
N MET A 3 -5.11 17.73 -0.37
CA MET A 3 -4.12 16.87 0.27
C MET A 3 -2.71 17.43 0.11
N THR A 4 -1.83 17.09 1.04
CA THR A 4 -0.40 17.45 1.03
C THR A 4 0.40 16.40 0.26
N LEU A 5 1.32 16.84 -0.60
CA LEU A 5 2.33 15.98 -1.21
C LEU A 5 3.38 15.62 -0.15
N THR A 6 3.46 14.34 0.23
CA THR A 6 4.35 13.86 1.30
C THR A 6 5.65 13.28 0.76
N LYS A 7 5.61 12.65 -0.41
CA LYS A 7 6.78 12.09 -1.10
C LYS A 7 6.66 12.24 -2.60
N VAL A 8 7.80 12.44 -3.27
CA VAL A 8 7.91 12.43 -4.72
C VAL A 8 9.21 11.78 -5.13
N GLY A 9 9.17 10.95 -6.16
CA GLY A 9 10.34 10.33 -6.77
C GLY A 9 10.07 9.93 -8.21
N ALA A 10 11.06 9.33 -8.87
CA ALA A 10 10.95 8.94 -10.28
C ALA A 10 9.76 7.99 -10.57
N LEU A 11 9.37 7.18 -9.57
CA LEU A 11 8.30 6.19 -9.71
C LEU A 11 6.91 6.75 -9.40
N GLY A 12 6.79 7.88 -8.70
CA GLY A 12 5.47 8.41 -8.35
C GLY A 12 5.45 9.53 -7.30
N ALA A 13 4.24 9.98 -7.01
CA ALA A 13 3.92 11.03 -6.05
C ALA A 13 2.87 10.54 -5.05
N PHE A 14 3.03 10.90 -3.78
CA PHE A 14 2.26 10.38 -2.66
C PHE A 14 1.59 11.53 -1.89
N PHE A 15 0.32 11.36 -1.56
CA PHE A 15 -0.52 12.41 -0.99
C PHE A 15 -1.23 11.94 0.28
N SER A 16 -1.27 12.80 1.29
CA SER A 16 -1.99 12.57 2.54
C SER A 16 -2.86 13.78 2.91
N ALA A 17 -4.08 13.54 3.39
CA ALA A 17 -4.93 14.54 4.01
C ALA A 17 -4.50 14.85 5.46
N ASP A 18 -3.82 13.90 6.11
CA ASP A 18 -3.20 14.04 7.44
C ASP A 18 -1.80 13.41 7.46
N PRO A 19 -0.76 14.16 7.05
CA PRO A 19 0.62 13.67 6.99
C PRO A 19 1.22 13.25 8.35
N GLU A 20 0.63 13.69 9.47
CA GLU A 20 1.09 13.26 10.80
C GLU A 20 0.58 11.86 11.13
N ALA A 21 -0.64 11.52 10.71
CA ALA A 21 -1.26 10.23 10.97
C ALA A 21 -0.88 9.14 9.95
N VAL A 22 -0.76 9.50 8.67
CA VAL A 22 -0.50 8.55 7.58
C VAL A 22 0.38 9.13 6.50
N ASP A 23 1.35 8.33 6.06
CA ASP A 23 2.33 8.70 5.04
C ASP A 23 1.67 9.10 3.71
N HIS A 24 0.65 8.35 3.29
CA HIS A 24 -0.18 8.65 2.13
C HIS A 24 -1.48 7.84 2.16
N GLU A 25 -2.52 8.43 1.58
CA GLU A 25 -3.80 7.75 1.27
C GLU A 25 -3.96 7.56 -0.24
N ILE A 26 -3.29 8.41 -1.04
CA ILE A 26 -3.31 8.32 -2.51
C ILE A 26 -1.87 8.32 -3.01
N ALA A 27 -1.55 7.36 -3.87
CA ALA A 27 -0.29 7.31 -4.61
C ALA A 27 -0.56 7.32 -6.11
N LEU A 28 0.08 8.25 -6.82
CA LEU A 28 0.09 8.31 -8.28
C LEU A 28 1.41 7.71 -8.76
N ILE A 29 1.33 6.52 -9.36
CA ILE A 29 2.49 5.74 -9.77
C ILE A 29 2.61 5.72 -11.30
N ASN A 30 3.82 5.96 -11.80
CA ASN A 30 4.14 5.84 -13.22
C ASN A 30 4.17 4.36 -13.65
N GLY A 31 4.00 4.10 -14.94
CA GLY A 31 4.19 2.75 -15.50
C GLY A 31 2.94 2.08 -16.06
N ARG A 32 1.84 2.82 -16.25
CA ARG A 32 0.73 2.33 -17.07
C ARG A 32 1.25 2.08 -18.50
N PRO A 33 1.19 0.84 -19.03
CA PRO A 33 1.82 0.49 -20.30
C PRO A 33 1.07 1.07 -21.51
N SER A 34 -0.25 1.25 -21.41
CA SER A 34 -1.06 1.92 -22.43
C SER A 34 -2.32 2.55 -21.83
N LEU A 35 -2.88 3.55 -22.51
CA LEU A 35 -4.18 4.14 -22.15
C LEU A 35 -5.36 3.19 -22.38
N GLU A 36 -5.14 2.10 -23.10
CA GLU A 36 -6.14 1.06 -23.38
C GLU A 36 -6.17 -0.03 -22.32
N ASP A 37 -5.18 -0.10 -21.42
CA ASP A 37 -5.15 -1.07 -20.32
C ASP A 37 -6.34 -0.82 -19.37
N PRO A 38 -7.23 -1.81 -19.16
CA PRO A 38 -8.38 -1.66 -18.27
C PRO A 38 -8.01 -1.65 -16.79
N HIS A 39 -6.76 -1.94 -16.40
CA HIS A 39 -6.34 -1.91 -15.00
C HIS A 39 -5.90 -0.51 -14.56
N TRP A 40 -6.88 0.27 -14.08
CA TRP A 40 -6.65 1.63 -13.58
C TRP A 40 -6.08 1.64 -12.15
N ILE A 41 -6.34 0.59 -11.40
CA ILE A 41 -5.96 0.46 -9.99
C ILE A 41 -4.62 -0.26 -9.90
N GLN A 42 -3.61 0.45 -9.43
CA GLN A 42 -2.30 -0.14 -9.17
C GLN A 42 -2.33 -1.03 -7.92
N GLN A 43 -2.97 -0.56 -6.84
CA GLN A 43 -3.25 -1.35 -5.63
C GLN A 43 -4.34 -0.69 -4.77
N ILE A 44 -4.96 -1.48 -3.90
CA ILE A 44 -5.80 -1.00 -2.79
C ILE A 44 -5.19 -1.49 -1.48
N SER A 45 -4.86 -0.58 -0.56
CA SER A 45 -4.23 -0.93 0.72
C SER A 45 -5.17 -0.66 1.89
N MET A 46 -5.35 -1.65 2.76
CA MET A 46 -6.21 -1.59 3.94
C MET A 46 -5.37 -1.76 5.21
N ARG A 47 -5.49 -0.81 6.13
CA ARG A 47 -4.79 -0.84 7.41
C ARG A 47 -5.52 -1.74 8.41
N VAL A 48 -4.76 -2.48 9.22
CA VAL A 48 -5.23 -3.15 10.44
C VAL A 48 -4.57 -2.56 11.68
N ASP A 49 -5.18 -2.79 12.84
CA ASP A 49 -4.78 -2.16 14.11
C ASP A 49 -3.54 -2.82 14.73
N SER A 50 -3.37 -4.12 14.56
CA SER A 50 -2.27 -4.88 15.16
C SER A 50 -1.55 -5.83 14.19
N LEU A 51 -0.34 -6.23 14.57
CA LEU A 51 0.40 -7.29 13.86
C LEU A 51 -0.34 -8.63 13.91
N ASP A 52 -1.09 -8.90 14.98
CA ASP A 52 -1.87 -10.13 15.10
C ASP A 52 -3.06 -10.14 14.14
N ASP A 53 -3.72 -8.99 13.94
CA ASP A 53 -4.76 -8.85 12.91
C ASP A 53 -4.21 -9.13 11.51
N LEU A 54 -2.99 -8.66 11.22
CA LEU A 54 -2.33 -8.92 9.94
C LEU A 54 -2.00 -10.40 9.76
N ARG A 55 -1.50 -11.07 10.82
CA ARG A 55 -1.26 -12.52 10.83
C ARG A 55 -2.55 -13.29 10.60
N ASP A 56 -3.63 -12.88 11.24
CA ASP A 56 -4.95 -13.48 11.12
C ASP A 56 -5.54 -13.30 9.74
N PHE A 57 -5.38 -12.12 9.14
CA PHE A 57 -5.77 -11.87 7.77
C PHE A 57 -4.98 -12.74 6.78
N LYS A 58 -3.65 -12.85 6.94
CA LYS A 58 -2.83 -13.74 6.12
C LYS A 58 -3.29 -15.20 6.20
N ARG A 59 -3.61 -15.70 7.40
CA ARG A 59 -4.13 -17.07 7.58
C ARG A 59 -5.44 -17.27 6.82
N ARG A 60 -6.35 -16.28 6.86
CA ARG A 60 -7.62 -16.30 6.12
C ARG A 60 -7.42 -16.28 4.61
N ILE A 61 -6.53 -15.44 4.09
CA ILE A 61 -6.15 -15.42 2.66
C ILE A 61 -5.82 -16.85 2.18
N GLN A 62 -4.95 -17.56 2.92
CA GLN A 62 -4.52 -18.91 2.57
C GLN A 62 -5.64 -19.94 2.71
N ALA A 63 -6.43 -19.88 3.79
CA ALA A 63 -7.53 -20.80 4.05
C ALA A 63 -8.63 -20.72 2.98
N HIS A 64 -8.84 -19.53 2.38
CA HIS A 64 -9.81 -19.30 1.33
C HIS A 64 -9.25 -19.46 -0.09
N GLY A 65 -7.96 -19.84 -0.24
CA GLY A 65 -7.35 -20.10 -1.53
C GLY A 65 -7.06 -18.86 -2.38
N TYR A 66 -7.01 -17.68 -1.77
CA TYR A 66 -6.59 -16.46 -2.47
C TYR A 66 -5.09 -16.51 -2.80
N GLN A 67 -4.71 -15.97 -3.96
CA GLN A 67 -3.33 -15.87 -4.37
C GLN A 67 -2.59 -14.83 -3.51
N LEU A 68 -1.61 -15.29 -2.74
CA LEU A 68 -0.68 -14.43 -2.03
C LEU A 68 0.50 -14.08 -2.96
N ASP A 69 0.65 -12.79 -3.28
CA ASP A 69 1.70 -12.31 -4.19
C ASP A 69 3.02 -12.11 -3.46
N ARG A 70 3.00 -11.45 -2.29
CA ARG A 70 4.23 -11.14 -1.51
C ARG A 70 3.92 -10.70 -0.09
N ILE A 71 4.93 -10.79 0.77
CA ILE A 71 4.95 -10.15 2.10
C ILE A 71 6.12 -9.16 2.09
N VAL A 72 5.87 -7.92 2.47
CA VAL A 72 6.84 -6.82 2.39
C VAL A 72 6.97 -6.13 3.75
N THR A 73 8.16 -5.62 4.05
CA THR A 73 8.39 -4.72 5.17
C THR A 73 9.09 -3.44 4.69
N HIS A 74 8.56 -2.30 5.10
CA HIS A 74 9.11 -0.98 4.83
C HIS A 74 9.73 -0.34 6.07
N ALA A 75 10.00 -1.14 7.11
CA ALA A 75 10.21 -0.71 8.50
C ALA A 75 8.99 -0.01 9.11
N SER A 76 8.41 1.00 8.45
CA SER A 76 7.19 1.71 8.87
C SER A 76 5.92 0.89 8.78
N ALA A 77 5.88 -0.09 7.88
CA ALA A 77 4.72 -0.95 7.67
C ALA A 77 5.17 -2.39 7.36
N ILE A 78 4.36 -3.35 7.78
CA ILE A 78 4.42 -4.73 7.32
C ILE A 78 3.16 -5.00 6.53
N GLY A 79 3.30 -5.46 5.29
CA GLY A 79 2.22 -5.62 4.33
C GLY A 79 2.14 -7.04 3.75
N CYS A 80 0.92 -7.49 3.51
CA CYS A 80 0.58 -8.74 2.86
C CYS A 80 -0.19 -8.42 1.57
N TYR A 81 0.38 -8.75 0.42
CA TYR A 81 -0.21 -8.49 -0.89
C TYR A 81 -0.85 -9.76 -1.45
N PHE A 82 -2.09 -9.65 -1.91
CA PHE A 82 -2.86 -10.76 -2.46
C PHE A 82 -3.78 -10.29 -3.59
N ARG A 83 -4.40 -11.24 -4.30
CA ARG A 83 -5.42 -10.97 -5.33
C ARG A 83 -6.81 -11.11 -4.75
N ASP A 84 -7.62 -10.07 -4.87
CA ASP A 84 -9.04 -10.10 -4.52
C ASP A 84 -9.84 -10.94 -5.55
N PRO A 85 -11.16 -11.17 -5.36
CA PRO A 85 -11.98 -11.93 -6.31
C PRO A 85 -12.02 -11.36 -7.75
N GLU A 86 -11.73 -10.08 -7.93
CA GLU A 86 -11.66 -9.41 -9.23
C GLU A 86 -10.23 -9.35 -9.78
N ASN A 87 -9.27 -10.00 -9.11
CA ASN A 87 -7.85 -10.06 -9.43
C ASN A 87 -7.09 -8.72 -9.25
N ASN A 88 -7.66 -7.76 -8.51
CA ASN A 88 -6.99 -6.52 -8.18
C ASN A 88 -5.85 -6.78 -7.17
N PRO A 89 -4.68 -6.14 -7.34
CA PRO A 89 -3.65 -6.12 -6.29
C PRO A 89 -4.20 -5.45 -5.03
N THR A 90 -4.27 -6.21 -3.95
CA THR A 90 -4.74 -5.73 -2.66
C THR A 90 -3.68 -5.95 -1.60
N GLU A 91 -3.47 -4.96 -0.74
CA GLU A 91 -2.61 -5.04 0.42
C GLU A 91 -3.42 -4.95 1.71
N VAL A 92 -3.11 -5.81 2.68
CA VAL A 92 -3.43 -5.55 4.08
C VAL A 92 -2.15 -5.27 4.82
N PHE A 93 -2.10 -4.18 5.57
CA PHE A 93 -0.87 -3.74 6.24
C PHE A 93 -1.11 -3.28 7.68
N TRP A 94 -0.06 -3.39 8.48
CA TRP A 94 0.00 -2.86 9.84
C TRP A 94 1.14 -1.85 9.94
N LEU A 95 0.89 -0.71 10.57
CA LEU A 95 1.92 0.29 10.87
C LEU A 95 2.68 -0.12 12.14
N THR A 96 4.01 -0.15 12.04
CA THR A 96 4.88 -0.57 13.13
C THR A 96 5.15 0.55 14.15
N GLY A 97 4.85 1.80 13.78
CA GLY A 97 5.22 3.00 14.53
C GLY A 97 6.63 3.53 14.24
N TYR A 98 7.42 2.86 13.38
CA TYR A 98 8.73 3.35 12.95
C TYR A 98 8.63 4.22 11.70
N GLN A 99 9.65 5.07 11.48
CA GLN A 99 9.76 5.81 10.22
C GLN A 99 10.20 4.90 9.08
N SER A 100 9.76 5.23 7.86
CA SER A 100 10.14 4.50 6.65
C SER A 100 11.62 4.73 6.34
N TRP A 101 12.28 3.72 5.78
CA TRP A 101 13.64 3.87 5.25
C TRP A 101 13.67 4.60 3.90
N ALA A 102 12.52 4.75 3.22
CA ALA A 102 12.43 5.51 1.98
C ALA A 102 12.56 7.02 2.28
N GLN A 103 13.60 7.65 1.74
CA GLN A 103 13.93 9.05 1.95
C GLN A 103 12.71 9.96 1.70
N MET A 104 12.37 10.79 2.68
CA MET A 104 11.49 11.94 2.44
C MET A 104 12.22 12.89 1.50
N ALA A 105 11.55 13.36 0.45
CA ALA A 105 12.09 14.43 -0.36
C ALA A 105 12.27 15.65 0.56
N SER A 106 13.52 16.05 0.79
CA SER A 106 13.81 17.34 1.42
C SER A 106 13.20 18.43 0.53
N GLN A 107 12.36 19.28 1.12
CA GLN A 107 11.84 20.49 0.48
C GLN A 107 12.98 21.37 -0.05
#